data_AF-A0A0M0G8A5-F1
#
_entry.id   AF-A0A0M0G8A5-F1
#
_cell.length_a   1.000
_cell.length_b   1.000
_cell.length_c   1.000
_cell.angle_alpha   90.00
_cell.angle_beta   90.00
_cell.angle_gamma   90.00
#
_symmetry.space_group_name_H-M   'P 1'
#
loop_
_entity.id
_entity.type
_entity.pdbx_description
1 polymer ?
#
loop_
_entity_poly.entity_id
_entity_poly.type
_entity_poly.pdbx_seq_one_letter_code
_entity_poly.pdbx_strand_id
1 'polypeptide(L)'
;MRRKFHHAIILPSLCCISFYIGIHIVGETEASFTSQVSPEPMEISAAFVFPAIIEQLEGDAEEIANNAASKYEIITNDFHDAVLPELYTRLAEIEECEQELRIQLNQLQSIYNELFAYQRKIQSYEESDTLTFHYVRDGYQHVKRIMEDGQAAIDFQEIETIRSSLQSQINELEREKSIQADHQENTKSLDETEGLNQAATNSNNLKQVTENGQENF
;
A
#
# COMPACT_ATOMS: atom_id res chain seq x y z
N MET A 1 -85.11 67.28 4.54
CA MET A 1 -84.33 66.33 3.70
C MET A 1 -82.88 66.30 4.19
N ARG A 2 -82.35 65.07 4.37
CA ARG A 2 -80.96 64.56 4.34
C ARG A 2 -79.82 65.61 4.37
N ARG A 3 -78.77 65.47 5.19
CA ARG A 3 -77.73 64.43 5.07
C ARG A 3 -76.91 64.33 6.38
N LYS A 4 -76.98 63.19 7.08
CA LYS A 4 -76.05 62.79 8.15
C LYS A 4 -75.39 61.46 7.77
N PHE A 5 -74.58 61.43 6.72
CA PHE A 5 -73.77 60.24 6.37
C PHE A 5 -72.57 60.66 5.52
N HIS A 6 -71.58 61.33 6.10
CA HIS A 6 -70.32 61.60 5.36
C HIS A 6 -69.06 61.61 6.25
N HIS A 7 -69.10 61.06 7.46
CA HIS A 7 -67.90 60.96 8.32
C HIS A 7 -67.60 59.56 8.86
N ALA A 8 -68.36 58.53 8.45
CA ALA A 8 -68.09 57.14 8.86
C ALA A 8 -67.51 56.25 7.75
N ILE A 9 -67.47 56.72 6.49
CA ILE A 9 -67.00 55.94 5.33
C ILE A 9 -65.58 56.37 4.89
N ILE A 10 -65.01 57.42 5.47
CA ILE A 10 -63.68 57.93 5.10
C ILE A 10 -62.54 57.14 5.79
N LEU A 11 -62.82 56.44 6.89
CA LEU A 11 -61.81 55.67 7.61
C LEU A 11 -61.45 54.31 6.96
N PRO A 12 -62.41 53.53 6.41
CA PRO A 12 -62.05 52.28 5.73
C PRO A 12 -61.32 52.48 4.39
N SER A 13 -61.58 53.59 3.68
CA SER A 13 -60.95 53.86 2.37
C SER A 13 -59.50 54.34 2.46
N LEU A 14 -59.11 54.97 3.58
CA LEU A 14 -57.73 55.43 3.81
C LEU A 14 -56.78 54.27 4.11
N CYS A 15 -57.29 53.21 4.75
CA CYS A 15 -56.52 52.00 5.05
C CYS A 15 -56.18 51.22 3.77
N CYS A 16 -57.13 51.11 2.83
CA CYS A 16 -56.93 50.41 1.56
C CYS A 16 -55.91 51.10 0.63
N ILE A 17 -55.84 52.44 0.62
CA ILE A 17 -54.86 53.18 -0.18
C ILE A 17 -53.45 53.02 0.41
N SER A 18 -53.32 53.01 1.74
CA SER A 18 -52.04 52.85 2.43
C SER A 18 -51.42 51.46 2.18
N PHE A 19 -52.25 50.41 2.14
CA PHE A 19 -51.80 49.06 1.80
C PHE A 19 -51.37 48.96 0.33
N TYR A 20 -52.15 49.51 -0.62
CA TYR A 20 -51.82 49.49 -2.06
C TYR A 20 -50.51 50.22 -2.40
N ILE A 21 -50.23 51.35 -1.75
CA ILE A 21 -48.96 52.08 -1.88
C ILE A 21 -47.81 51.28 -1.24
N GLY A 22 -48.07 50.59 -0.13
CA GLY A 22 -47.10 49.70 0.53
C GLY A 22 -46.63 48.56 -0.37
N ILE A 23 -47.51 47.94 -1.17
CA ILE A 23 -47.14 46.84 -2.09
C ILE A 23 -46.28 47.33 -3.27
N HIS A 24 -46.41 48.60 -3.65
CA HIS A 24 -45.56 49.22 -4.67
C HIS A 24 -44.25 49.80 -4.11
N ILE A 25 -44.14 50.00 -2.79
CA ILE A 25 -42.94 50.44 -2.06
C ILE A 25 -42.13 49.27 -1.48
N VAL A 26 -42.75 48.09 -1.30
CA VAL A 26 -42.03 46.82 -1.19
C VAL A 26 -41.52 46.48 -2.60
N GLY A 27 -40.55 47.27 -3.05
CA GLY A 27 -39.70 46.89 -4.16
C GLY A 27 -39.00 45.61 -3.76
N GLU A 28 -39.14 44.59 -4.62
CA GLU A 28 -38.15 43.54 -4.85
C GLU A 28 -37.16 43.40 -3.68
N THR A 29 -37.59 42.74 -2.61
CA THR A 29 -36.62 42.14 -1.68
C THR A 29 -36.11 40.86 -2.32
N GLU A 30 -35.64 40.96 -3.56
CA GLU A 30 -34.58 40.08 -4.01
C GLU A 30 -33.46 40.31 -2.99
N ALA A 31 -33.13 39.26 -2.25
CA ALA A 31 -31.91 39.23 -1.49
C ALA A 31 -30.77 39.38 -2.50
N SER A 32 -30.42 40.62 -2.83
CA SER A 32 -29.20 40.93 -3.56
C SER A 32 -28.08 40.71 -2.56
N PHE A 33 -27.67 39.45 -2.45
CA PHE A 33 -26.35 39.14 -1.93
C PHE A 33 -25.39 39.91 -2.80
N THR A 34 -24.78 40.94 -2.24
CA THR A 34 -23.68 41.63 -2.88
C THR A 34 -22.59 40.59 -3.13
N SER A 35 -22.51 40.09 -4.35
CA SER A 35 -21.38 39.27 -4.84
C SER A 35 -20.16 40.16 -5.14
N GLN A 36 -20.08 41.35 -4.54
CA GLN A 36 -18.92 42.25 -4.64
C GLN A 36 -17.91 42.04 -3.50
N VAL A 37 -18.01 40.93 -2.76
CA VAL A 37 -16.78 40.34 -2.25
C VAL A 37 -16.11 39.73 -3.47
N SER A 38 -15.09 40.44 -3.98
CA SER A 38 -14.08 39.85 -4.87
C SER A 38 -13.83 38.42 -4.39
N PRO A 39 -13.72 37.41 -5.26
CA PRO A 39 -13.23 36.10 -4.86
C PRO A 39 -11.72 36.22 -4.56
N GLU A 40 -11.33 37.13 -3.69
CA GLU A 40 -10.27 36.79 -2.77
C GLU A 40 -10.83 35.57 -2.05
N PRO A 41 -10.18 34.40 -2.19
CA PRO A 41 -10.64 33.22 -1.50
C PRO A 41 -10.81 33.64 -0.05
N MET A 42 -12.05 33.61 0.46
CA MET A 42 -12.24 33.53 1.89
C MET A 42 -11.44 32.29 2.27
N GLU A 43 -10.22 32.50 2.76
CA GLU A 43 -9.50 31.50 3.48
C GLU A 43 -10.44 31.19 4.64
N ILE A 44 -11.23 30.13 4.47
CA ILE A 44 -11.93 29.49 5.56
C ILE A 44 -10.79 29.22 6.53
N SER A 45 -10.68 30.07 7.54
CA SER A 45 -9.58 30.06 8.50
C SER A 45 -9.74 28.75 9.25
N ALA A 46 -9.19 27.67 8.66
CA ALA A 46 -9.23 26.36 9.24
C ALA A 46 -8.63 26.52 10.62
N ALA A 47 -9.40 26.12 11.63
CA ALA A 47 -9.04 26.27 13.03
C ALA A 47 -7.57 25.88 13.20
N PHE A 48 -6.82 26.71 13.94
CA PHE A 48 -5.43 26.38 14.28
C PHE A 48 -5.39 24.96 14.86
N VAL A 49 -4.40 24.17 14.44
CA VAL A 49 -4.24 22.77 14.89
C VAL A 49 -4.06 22.74 16.40
N PHE A 50 -4.67 21.77 17.10
CA PHE A 50 -4.51 21.67 18.55
C PHE A 50 -3.22 20.93 18.92
N PRO A 51 -2.59 21.24 20.06
CA PRO A 51 -1.40 20.52 20.53
C PRO A 51 -1.55 19.00 20.57
N ALA A 52 -2.72 18.52 21.01
CA ALA A 52 -3.01 17.08 21.06
C ALA A 52 -2.95 16.38 19.68
N ILE A 53 -3.26 17.11 18.60
CA ILE A 53 -3.13 16.56 17.24
C ILE A 53 -1.66 16.45 16.84
N ILE A 54 -0.82 17.41 17.26
CA ILE A 54 0.62 17.35 17.01
C ILE A 54 1.24 16.17 17.78
N GLU A 55 0.91 16.02 19.05
CA GLU A 55 1.37 14.90 19.88
C GLU A 55 0.95 13.54 19.28
N GLN A 56 -0.27 13.44 18.76
CA GLN A 56 -0.73 12.24 18.09
C GLN A 56 0.09 11.96 16.82
N LEU A 57 0.31 12.96 15.97
CA LEU A 57 1.11 12.81 14.74
C LEU A 57 2.56 12.43 15.04
N GLU A 58 3.14 12.95 16.12
CA GLU A 58 4.46 12.54 16.61
C GLU A 58 4.48 11.07 17.05
N GLY A 59 3.50 10.65 17.86
CA GLY A 59 3.38 9.27 18.31
C GLY A 59 3.18 8.28 17.16
N ASP A 60 2.32 8.63 16.20
CA ASP A 60 2.09 7.82 15.00
C ASP A 60 3.38 7.71 14.16
N ALA A 61 4.14 8.80 14.02
CA ALA A 61 5.43 8.79 13.32
C ALA A 61 6.47 7.90 14.00
N GLU A 62 6.58 7.97 15.34
CA GLU A 62 7.47 7.09 16.12
C GLU A 62 7.08 5.62 15.97
N GLU A 63 5.80 5.29 16.08
CA GLU A 63 5.31 3.93 15.94
C GLU A 63 5.64 3.36 14.56
N ILE A 64 5.35 4.12 13.50
CA ILE A 64 5.63 3.72 12.12
C ILE A 64 7.13 3.49 11.90
N ALA A 65 7.98 4.41 12.35
CA ALA A 65 9.43 4.29 12.18
C ALA A 65 10.01 3.08 12.94
N ASN A 66 9.59 2.88 14.19
CA ASN A 66 10.02 1.74 15.00
C ASN A 66 9.56 0.40 14.40
N ASN A 67 8.32 0.34 13.90
CA ASN A 67 7.80 -0.85 13.26
C ASN A 67 8.58 -1.18 11.98
N ALA A 68 8.86 -0.16 11.15
CA ALA A 68 9.63 -0.33 9.92
C ALA A 68 11.06 -0.81 10.20
N ALA A 69 11.74 -0.22 11.18
CA ALA A 69 13.08 -0.65 11.58
C ALA A 69 13.11 -2.11 12.08
N SER A 70 12.14 -2.49 12.92
CA SER A 70 12.02 -3.87 13.42
C SER A 70 11.77 -4.88 12.30
N LYS A 71 10.86 -4.57 11.37
CA LYS A 71 10.59 -5.40 10.19
C LYS A 71 11.83 -5.57 9.32
N TYR A 72 12.54 -4.47 9.07
CA TYR A 72 13.78 -4.47 8.32
C TYR A 72 14.83 -5.39 8.94
N GLU A 73 15.08 -5.27 10.26
CA GLU A 73 16.02 -6.12 10.99
C GLU A 73 15.66 -7.62 10.90
N ILE A 74 14.36 -7.94 10.96
CA ILE A 74 13.90 -9.34 10.85
C ILE A 74 14.23 -9.93 9.47
N ILE A 75 14.11 -9.15 8.40
CA ILE A 75 14.36 -9.67 7.04
C ILE A 75 15.83 -9.67 6.65
N THR A 76 16.64 -8.78 7.23
CA THR A 76 18.09 -8.71 6.96
C THR A 76 18.91 -9.70 7.78
N ASN A 77 18.35 -10.25 8.86
CA ASN A 77 19.02 -11.31 9.62
C ASN A 77 19.38 -12.51 8.74
N ASP A 78 20.62 -12.98 8.92
CA ASP A 78 21.21 -14.08 8.14
C ASP A 78 20.34 -15.34 8.18
N PHE A 79 20.06 -15.86 6.99
CA PHE A 79 19.32 -17.10 6.78
C PHE A 79 20.26 -18.11 6.13
N HIS A 80 20.53 -19.23 6.82
CA HIS A 80 21.47 -20.26 6.40
C HIS A 80 20.84 -21.66 6.46
N ASP A 81 21.31 -22.54 5.57
CA ASP A 81 21.02 -23.99 5.58
C ASP A 81 19.52 -24.37 5.58
N ALA A 82 18.73 -23.71 4.74
CA ALA A 82 17.31 -23.97 4.61
C ALA A 82 16.98 -24.91 3.46
N VAL A 83 15.92 -25.71 3.64
CA VAL A 83 15.42 -26.63 2.61
C VAL A 83 14.58 -25.86 1.58
N LEU A 84 14.47 -26.36 0.35
CA LEU A 84 13.79 -25.65 -0.75
C LEU A 84 12.43 -25.01 -0.40
N PRO A 85 11.49 -25.67 0.32
CA PRO A 85 10.23 -25.04 0.72
C PRO A 85 10.41 -23.83 1.64
N GLU A 86 11.38 -23.88 2.55
CA GLU A 86 11.68 -22.80 3.51
C GLU A 86 12.28 -21.59 2.79
N LEU A 87 13.11 -21.80 1.76
CA LEU A 87 13.63 -20.72 0.92
C LEU A 87 12.50 -19.98 0.18
N TYR A 88 11.50 -20.70 -0.34
CA TYR A 88 10.33 -20.10 -0.97
C TYR A 88 9.48 -19.29 0.01
N THR A 89 9.23 -19.83 1.20
CA THR A 89 8.54 -19.11 2.27
C THR A 89 9.29 -17.84 2.64
N ARG A 90 10.61 -17.94 2.84
CA ARG A 90 11.45 -16.80 3.19
C ARG A 90 11.46 -15.72 2.10
N LEU A 91 11.51 -16.13 0.83
CA LEU A 91 11.42 -15.21 -0.30
C LEU A 91 10.09 -14.44 -0.27
N ALA A 92 8.97 -15.13 -0.06
CA ALA A 92 7.65 -14.50 0.03
C ALA A 92 7.54 -13.52 1.21
N GLU A 93 8.09 -13.87 2.37
CA GLU A 93 8.15 -12.99 3.55
C GLU A 93 8.92 -11.69 3.26
N ILE A 94 10.06 -11.80 2.56
CA ILE A 94 10.88 -10.64 2.19
C ILE A 94 10.13 -9.74 1.20
N GLU A 95 9.46 -10.31 0.20
CA GLU A 95 8.66 -9.56 -0.77
C GLU A 95 7.49 -8.82 -0.10
N GLU A 96 6.77 -9.48 0.80
CA GLU A 96 5.70 -8.88 1.59
C GLU A 96 6.24 -7.75 2.48
N CYS A 97 7.33 -8.01 3.20
CA CYS A 97 7.97 -7.02 4.05
C CYS A 97 8.46 -5.80 3.27
N GLU A 98 9.03 -5.97 2.07
CA GLU A 98 9.46 -4.84 1.23
C GLU A 98 8.27 -3.93 0.88
N GLN A 99 7.12 -4.51 0.55
CA GLN A 99 5.90 -3.75 0.26
C GLN A 99 5.41 -3.00 1.49
N GLU A 100 5.39 -3.65 2.64
CA GLU A 100 5.00 -3.02 3.91
C GLU A 100 5.92 -1.86 4.30
N LEU A 101 7.25 -2.02 4.16
CA LEU A 101 8.22 -0.96 4.43
C LEU A 101 7.98 0.26 3.54
N ARG A 102 7.67 0.05 2.25
CA ARG A 102 7.30 1.15 1.33
C ARG A 102 6.02 1.85 1.76
N ILE A 103 5.01 1.11 2.22
CA ILE A 103 3.76 1.69 2.73
C ILE A 103 4.04 2.54 3.97
N GLN A 104 4.81 2.02 4.92
CA GLN A 104 5.16 2.71 6.16
C GLN A 104 5.96 3.98 5.91
N LEU A 105 6.97 3.96 5.03
CA LEU A 105 7.71 5.16 4.65
C LEU A 105 6.82 6.21 3.97
N ASN A 106 5.85 5.79 3.15
CA ASN A 106 4.88 6.71 2.55
C ASN A 106 3.94 7.33 3.60
N GLN A 107 3.52 6.55 4.61
CA GLN A 107 2.72 7.06 5.73
C GLN A 107 3.52 8.09 6.54
N LEU A 108 4.78 7.80 6.85
CA LEU A 108 5.68 8.71 7.54
C LEU A 108 5.89 10.02 6.75
N GLN A 109 6.06 9.92 5.43
CA GLN A 109 6.13 11.07 4.54
C GLN A 109 4.83 11.90 4.55
N SER A 110 3.67 11.25 4.67
CA SER A 110 2.38 11.93 4.77
C SER A 110 2.28 12.76 6.05
N ILE A 111 2.66 12.18 7.20
CA ILE A 111 2.68 12.87 8.50
C ILE A 111 3.62 14.08 8.44
N TYR A 112 4.82 13.89 7.88
CA TYR A 112 5.77 14.99 7.67
C TYR A 112 5.17 16.12 6.83
N ASN A 113 4.51 15.79 5.72
CA ASN A 113 3.89 16.78 4.83
C ASN A 113 2.74 17.54 5.52
N GLU A 114 1.97 16.85 6.36
CA GLU A 114 0.89 17.46 7.14
C GLU A 114 1.44 18.46 8.17
N LEU A 115 2.44 18.07 8.96
CA LEU A 115 3.10 18.97 9.90
C LEU A 115 3.80 20.13 9.21
N PHE A 116 4.41 19.89 8.05
CA PHE A 116 5.00 20.96 7.23
C PHE A 116 3.94 21.97 6.78
N ALA A 117 2.74 21.50 6.40
CA ALA A 117 1.64 22.38 6.02
C ALA A 117 1.17 23.24 7.20
N TYR A 118 1.04 22.66 8.40
CA TYR A 118 0.72 23.43 9.61
C TYR A 118 1.81 24.47 9.93
N GLN A 119 3.08 24.07 9.87
CA GLN A 119 4.21 24.96 10.11
C GLN A 119 4.25 26.14 9.12
N ARG A 120 4.02 25.88 7.82
CA ARG A 120 3.95 26.97 6.83
C ARG A 120 2.79 27.91 7.09
N LYS A 121 1.62 27.37 7.46
CA LYS A 121 0.43 28.18 7.73
C LYS A 121 0.66 29.13 8.91
N ILE A 122 1.39 28.70 9.94
CA ILE A 122 1.78 29.59 11.05
C ILE A 122 2.75 30.68 10.57
N GLN A 123 3.76 30.31 9.77
CA GLN A 123 4.75 31.26 9.25
C GLN A 123 4.15 32.35 8.34
N SER A 124 3.04 32.07 7.66
CA SER A 124 2.36 33.07 6.82
C SER A 124 1.59 34.14 7.61
N TYR A 125 1.34 33.95 8.91
CA TYR A 125 0.72 34.97 9.74
C TYR A 125 1.79 35.88 10.36
N GLU A 126 1.92 37.10 9.80
CA GLU A 126 2.91 38.13 10.21
C GLU A 126 2.81 38.52 11.70
N GLU A 127 1.65 38.33 12.33
CA GLU A 127 1.38 38.63 13.75
C GLU A 127 1.33 37.38 14.65
N SER A 128 1.70 36.19 14.13
CA SER A 128 1.70 35.00 14.97
C SER A 128 2.75 35.16 16.08
N ASP A 129 2.26 35.31 17.31
CA ASP A 129 3.12 35.35 18.49
C ASP A 129 3.88 34.01 18.52
N THR A 130 5.17 34.06 18.18
CA THR A 130 6.00 32.86 17.94
C THR A 130 6.00 31.87 19.10
N LEU A 131 5.62 32.32 20.30
CA LEU A 131 5.41 31.53 21.51
C LEU A 131 4.12 30.70 21.49
N THR A 132 3.05 31.19 20.88
CA THR A 132 1.73 30.52 20.91
C THR A 132 1.73 29.20 20.15
N PHE A 133 2.53 29.09 19.09
CA PHE A 133 2.57 27.92 18.19
C PHE A 133 3.90 27.17 18.20
N HIS A 134 4.72 27.33 19.25
CA HIS A 134 6.01 26.64 19.34
C HIS A 134 5.86 25.11 19.23
N TYR A 135 4.80 24.54 19.80
CA TYR A 135 4.51 23.11 19.74
C TYR A 135 4.42 22.57 18.31
N VAL A 136 3.89 23.33 17.34
CA VAL A 136 3.84 22.90 15.93
C VAL A 136 5.24 22.86 15.32
N ARG A 137 6.07 23.85 15.65
CA ARG A 137 7.45 23.92 15.16
C ARG A 137 8.28 22.78 15.74
N ASP A 138 8.16 22.54 17.03
CA ASP A 138 8.89 21.50 17.73
C ASP A 138 8.46 20.12 17.23
N GLY A 139 7.15 19.87 17.09
CA GLY A 139 6.62 18.63 16.53
C GLY A 139 7.02 18.41 15.07
N TYR A 140 6.99 19.45 14.23
CA TYR A 140 7.52 19.36 12.86
C TYR A 140 9.01 19.01 12.83
N GLN A 141 9.83 19.65 13.66
CA GLN A 141 11.26 19.33 13.74
C GLN A 141 11.49 17.92 14.24
N HIS A 142 10.69 17.44 15.18
CA HIS A 142 10.78 16.10 15.71
C HIS A 142 10.46 15.05 14.64
N VAL A 143 9.29 15.14 14.01
CA VAL A 143 8.91 14.21 12.91
C VAL A 143 9.86 14.30 11.73
N LYS A 144 10.41 15.47 11.43
CA LYS A 144 11.46 15.60 10.40
C LYS A 144 12.65 14.70 10.71
N ARG A 145 13.14 14.68 11.96
CA ARG A 145 14.24 13.80 12.36
C ARG A 145 13.83 12.33 12.25
N ILE A 146 12.64 11.97 12.75
CA ILE A 146 12.12 10.60 12.64
C ILE A 146 12.06 10.14 11.17
N MET A 147 11.63 11.00 10.26
CA MET A 147 11.59 10.71 8.81
C MET A 147 12.99 10.54 8.23
N GLU A 148 13.92 11.44 8.54
CA GLU A 148 15.31 11.36 8.07
C GLU A 148 16.01 10.09 8.59
N ASP A 149 15.83 9.78 9.88
CA ASP A 149 16.39 8.58 10.52
C ASP A 149 15.74 7.30 9.98
N GLY A 150 14.41 7.28 9.82
CA GLY A 150 13.68 6.13 9.27
C GLY A 150 14.03 5.83 7.81
N GLN A 151 14.27 6.87 7.00
CA GLN A 151 14.77 6.69 5.63
C GLN A 151 16.22 6.19 5.58
N ALA A 152 17.06 6.63 6.53
CA ALA A 152 18.45 6.20 6.60
C ALA A 152 18.60 4.78 7.16
N ALA A 153 17.66 4.31 7.99
CA ALA A 153 17.71 3.00 8.63
C ALA A 153 17.40 1.82 7.68
N ILE A 154 16.76 2.07 6.54
CA ILE A 154 16.28 1.02 5.63
C ILE A 154 17.08 1.07 4.32
N ASP A 155 17.87 0.02 4.06
CA ASP A 155 18.58 -0.14 2.78
C ASP A 155 17.83 -1.12 1.86
N PHE A 156 17.05 -0.57 0.92
CA PHE A 156 16.36 -1.38 -0.09
C PHE A 156 17.33 -2.11 -1.04
N GLN A 157 18.58 -1.65 -1.18
CA GLN A 157 19.59 -2.36 -1.98
C GLN A 157 20.08 -3.61 -1.26
N GLU A 158 20.16 -3.59 0.08
CA GLU A 158 20.47 -4.78 0.88
C GLU A 158 19.35 -5.82 0.73
N ILE A 159 18.08 -5.41 0.85
CA ILE A 159 16.91 -6.29 0.61
C ILE A 159 16.99 -6.95 -0.77
N GLU A 160 17.31 -6.16 -1.80
CA GLU A 160 17.47 -6.66 -3.17
C GLU A 160 18.58 -7.72 -3.30
N THR A 161 19.68 -7.51 -2.59
CA THR A 161 20.82 -8.41 -2.57
C THR A 161 20.44 -9.74 -1.92
N ILE A 162 19.73 -9.70 -0.78
CA ILE A 162 19.24 -10.89 -0.08
C ILE A 162 18.26 -11.67 -0.97
N ARG A 163 17.30 -10.96 -1.57
CA ARG A 163 16.30 -11.53 -2.48
C ARG A 163 16.96 -12.26 -3.66
N SER A 164 17.93 -11.60 -4.30
CA SER A 164 18.69 -12.17 -5.41
C SER A 164 19.51 -13.40 -5.00
N SER A 165 20.09 -13.37 -3.80
CA SER A 165 20.83 -14.50 -3.22
C SER A 165 19.92 -15.70 -2.99
N LEU A 166 18.75 -15.51 -2.37
CA LEU A 166 17.76 -16.56 -2.13
C LEU A 166 17.25 -17.16 -3.44
N GLN A 167 16.93 -16.32 -4.43
CA GLN A 167 16.50 -16.79 -5.75
C GLN A 167 17.58 -17.67 -6.41
N SER A 168 18.85 -17.29 -6.26
CA SER A 168 19.98 -18.06 -6.79
C SER A 168 20.13 -19.42 -6.08
N GLN A 169 19.96 -19.47 -4.76
CA GLN A 169 19.99 -20.72 -3.98
C GLN A 169 18.82 -21.65 -4.36
N ILE A 170 17.62 -21.11 -4.56
CA ILE A 170 16.45 -21.86 -5.03
C ILE A 170 16.75 -22.49 -6.39
N ASN A 171 17.20 -21.70 -7.36
CA ASN A 171 17.50 -22.16 -8.72
C ASN A 171 18.57 -23.27 -8.72
N GLU A 172 19.59 -23.13 -7.86
CA GLU A 172 20.67 -24.11 -7.72
C GLU A 172 20.16 -25.46 -7.19
N LEU A 173 19.38 -25.44 -6.11
CA LEU A 173 18.78 -26.65 -5.51
C LEU A 173 17.79 -27.34 -6.46
N GLU A 174 17.01 -26.58 -7.21
CA GLU A 174 16.10 -27.14 -8.22
C GLU A 174 16.85 -27.83 -9.35
N ARG A 175 17.93 -27.19 -9.83
CA ARG A 175 18.80 -27.78 -10.86
C ARG A 175 19.45 -29.06 -10.38
N GLU A 176 19.96 -29.09 -9.15
CA GLU A 176 20.56 -30.29 -8.56
C GLU A 176 19.53 -31.42 -8.42
N LYS A 177 18.32 -31.11 -7.96
CA LYS A 177 17.22 -32.07 -7.87
C LYS A 177 16.82 -32.65 -9.24
N SER A 178 16.79 -31.81 -10.29
CA SER A 178 16.51 -32.27 -11.66
C SER A 178 17.59 -33.24 -12.17
N ILE A 179 18.87 -32.94 -11.95
CA ILE A 179 19.99 -33.81 -12.37
C ILE A 179 19.94 -35.16 -11.64
N GLN A 180 19.60 -35.16 -10.35
CA GLN A 180 19.45 -36.41 -9.59
C GLN A 180 18.27 -37.26 -10.08
N ALA A 181 17.15 -36.63 -10.45
CA ALA A 181 15.98 -37.34 -11.00
C ALA A 181 16.31 -38.00 -12.36
N ASP A 182 16.99 -37.28 -13.25
CA ASP A 182 17.41 -37.79 -14.56
C ASP A 182 18.40 -38.97 -14.44
N HIS A 183 19.30 -38.92 -13.45
CA HIS A 183 20.23 -40.03 -13.18
C HIS A 183 19.52 -41.27 -12.64
N GLN A 184 18.49 -41.12 -11.80
CA GLN A 184 17.72 -42.26 -11.27
C GLN A 184 16.87 -42.94 -12.36
N GLU A 185 16.27 -42.18 -13.28
CA GLU A 185 15.52 -42.74 -14.41
C GLU A 185 16.40 -43.53 -15.38
N ASN A 186 17.62 -43.05 -15.67
CA ASN A 186 18.57 -43.77 -16.52
C ASN A 186 19.15 -45.04 -15.89
N THR A 187 19.31 -45.10 -14.57
CA THR A 187 19.77 -46.33 -13.91
C THR A 187 18.69 -47.40 -13.81
N LYS A 188 17.41 -47.02 -13.77
CA LYS A 188 16.30 -47.98 -13.66
C LYS A 188 15.97 -48.64 -15.01
N SER A 189 16.23 -47.97 -16.11
CA SER A 189 16.05 -48.51 -17.48
C SER A 189 17.17 -49.46 -17.93
N LEU A 190 18.37 -49.37 -17.34
CA LEU A 190 19.44 -50.35 -17.58
C LEU A 190 19.22 -51.70 -16.87
N ASP A 191 18.58 -51.71 -15.69
CA ASP A 191 18.38 -52.95 -14.93
C ASP A 191 17.24 -53.83 -15.52
N GLU A 192 16.31 -53.24 -16.28
CA GLU A 192 15.31 -53.99 -17.05
C GLU A 192 15.87 -54.57 -18.37
N THR A 193 17.02 -54.08 -18.87
CA THR A 193 17.62 -54.57 -20.12
C THR A 193 18.69 -55.66 -19.92
N GLU A 194 19.26 -55.82 -18.72
CA GLU A 194 20.19 -56.93 -18.43
C GLU A 194 19.47 -58.24 -18.04
N GLY A 195 18.20 -58.19 -17.61
CA GLY A 195 17.39 -59.37 -17.30
C GLY A 195 16.90 -60.18 -18.51
N LEU A 196 16.96 -59.65 -19.75
CA LEU A 196 16.44 -60.32 -20.95
C LEU A 196 17.52 -60.97 -21.85
N ASN A 197 18.80 -60.71 -21.64
CA ASN A 197 19.86 -61.14 -22.56
C ASN A 197 20.58 -62.46 -22.19
N GLN A 198 20.14 -63.19 -21.16
CA GLN A 198 20.68 -64.53 -20.85
C GLN A 198 19.82 -65.71 -21.34
N ALA A 199 18.68 -65.48 -21.99
CA ALA A 199 17.79 -66.57 -22.45
C ALA A 199 17.94 -66.95 -23.94
N ALA A 200 18.73 -66.22 -24.74
CA ALA A 200 18.71 -66.33 -26.21
C ALA A 200 19.98 -66.94 -26.83
N THR A 201 20.69 -67.85 -26.15
CA THR A 201 21.81 -68.57 -26.76
C THR A 201 21.89 -70.02 -26.29
N ASN A 202 20.84 -70.81 -26.48
CA ASN A 202 20.94 -72.28 -26.46
C ASN A 202 19.72 -72.96 -27.11
N SER A 203 19.56 -72.77 -28.41
CA SER A 203 18.80 -73.71 -29.23
C SER A 203 19.03 -73.34 -30.68
N ASN A 204 19.96 -74.05 -31.33
CA ASN A 204 19.94 -74.37 -32.75
C ASN A 204 21.20 -75.16 -33.07
N ASN A 205 21.16 -76.47 -32.85
CA ASN A 205 21.76 -77.42 -33.77
C ASN A 205 21.24 -78.83 -33.51
N LEU A 206 21.04 -79.54 -34.62
CA LEU A 206 20.88 -80.99 -34.74
C LEU A 206 19.46 -81.56 -34.62
N LYS A 207 18.75 -81.57 -35.76
CA LYS A 207 18.11 -82.79 -36.29
C LYS A 207 17.60 -82.58 -37.71
N GLN A 208 18.37 -83.04 -38.69
CA GLN A 208 17.81 -83.71 -39.86
C GLN A 208 18.89 -84.49 -40.63
N VAL A 209 18.45 -85.65 -41.15
CA VAL A 209 19.10 -86.55 -42.11
C VAL A 209 20.04 -87.61 -41.53
N THR A 210 19.49 -88.82 -41.30
CA THR A 210 19.89 -90.00 -42.11
C THR A 210 18.83 -91.10 -41.98
N GLU A 211 18.19 -91.39 -43.10
CA GLU A 211 17.48 -92.64 -43.39
C GLU A 211 18.42 -93.53 -44.23
N ASN A 212 18.16 -94.84 -44.26
CA ASN A 212 18.96 -95.98 -44.76
C ASN A 212 19.84 -96.59 -43.66
N GLY A 213 19.71 -97.85 -43.24
CA GLY A 213 19.07 -99.02 -43.84
C GLY A 213 20.02 -100.21 -43.66
N GLN A 214 19.46 -101.40 -43.39
CA GLN A 214 20.13 -102.72 -43.34
C GLN A 214 21.05 -102.96 -42.12
N GLU A 215 21.24 -104.14 -41.56
CA GLU A 215 20.71 -105.50 -41.66
C GLU A 215 21.54 -106.30 -40.60
N ASN A 216 21.03 -107.46 -40.21
CA ASN A 216 21.81 -108.66 -39.84
C ASN A 216 22.38 -108.84 -38.41
N PHE A 217 21.83 -109.92 -37.83
CA PHE A 217 22.28 -110.86 -36.78
C PHE A 217 22.30 -110.42 -35.31
#